data_AF-A0A2P8W052-F1
#
_entry.id   AF-A0A2P8W052-F1
#
_cell.length_a   1.000
_cell.length_b   1.000
_cell.length_c   1.000
_cell.angle_alpha   90.00
_cell.angle_beta   90.00
_cell.angle_gamma   90.00
#
_symmetry.space_group_name_H-M   'P 1'
#
loop_
_entity.id
_entity.type
_entity.pdbx_description
1 polymer ?
#
loop_
_entity_poly.entity_id
_entity_poly.type
_entity_poly.pdbx_seq_one_letter_code
_entity_poly.pdbx_strand_id
1 'polypeptide(L)' 'MANAAPQLANPLAPLRDRDRQALGDIFAHDQMAAIEADILNRLSHLVPEPIWDVEPYEFLREFL' A
#
# COMPACT_ATOMS: atom_id res chain seq x y z
N MET A 1 -31.35 8.95 3.97
CA MET A 1 -30.19 9.61 4.59
C MET A 1 -28.97 9.22 3.77
N ALA A 2 -28.34 10.18 3.08
CA ALA A 2 -27.22 9.90 2.20
C ALA A 2 -25.95 9.65 3.03
N ASN A 3 -25.37 8.46 2.91
CA ASN A 3 -24.10 8.11 3.52
C ASN A 3 -23.00 8.83 2.73
N ALA A 4 -22.43 9.90 3.29
CA ALA A 4 -21.34 10.62 2.63
C ALA A 4 -20.11 9.71 2.58
N ALA A 5 -19.68 9.33 1.37
CA ALA A 5 -18.42 8.63 1.17
C ALA A 5 -17.28 9.45 1.82
N PRO A 6 -16.33 8.79 2.51
CA PRO A 6 -15.23 9.52 3.15
C PRO A 6 -14.48 10.32 2.09
N GLN A 7 -14.37 11.61 2.34
CA GLN A 7 -13.67 12.52 1.44
C GLN A 7 -12.18 12.18 1.51
N LEU A 8 -11.68 11.50 0.48
CA LEU A 8 -10.28 11.10 0.40
C LEU A 8 -9.40 12.35 0.26
N ALA A 9 -8.23 12.32 0.90
CA ALA A 9 -7.28 13.42 0.80
C ALA A 9 -6.79 13.55 -0.65
N ASN A 10 -6.76 14.78 -1.18
CA ASN A 10 -6.15 15.05 -2.47
C ASN A 10 -4.64 14.74 -2.38
N PRO A 11 -4.09 13.80 -3.17
CA PRO A 11 -2.69 13.37 -3.06
C PRO A 11 -1.69 14.48 -3.43
N LEU A 12 -2.14 15.54 -4.11
CA LEU A 12 -1.32 16.70 -4.48
C LEU A 12 -1.45 17.85 -3.47
N ALA A 13 -2.37 17.75 -2.50
CA ALA A 13 -2.47 18.77 -1.46
C ALA A 13 -1.35 18.59 -0.43
N PRO A 14 -0.77 19.69 0.09
CA PRO A 14 0.18 19.61 1.19
C PRO A 14 -0.42 18.87 2.39
N LEU A 15 0.40 18.04 3.04
CA LEU A 15 0.02 17.41 4.31
C LEU A 15 -0.30 18.49 5.34
N ARG A 16 -1.41 18.32 6.05
CA ARG A 16 -1.72 19.13 7.24
C ARG A 16 -0.65 18.90 8.30
N ASP A 17 -0.42 19.89 9.15
CA ASP A 17 0.61 19.82 10.19
C ASP A 17 0.45 18.60 11.10
N ARG A 18 -0.80 18.24 11.44
CA ARG A 18 -1.11 17.02 12.20
C ARG A 18 -0.63 15.75 11.51
N ASP A 19 -0.90 15.63 10.21
CA ASP A 19 -0.57 14.44 9.43
C ASP A 19 0.96 14.36 9.23
N ARG A 20 1.62 15.51 9.05
CA ARG A 20 3.09 15.60 9.01
C ARG A 20 3.73 15.17 10.34
N GLN A 21 3.21 15.65 11.47
CA GLN A 21 3.73 15.27 12.79
C GLN A 21 3.56 13.77 13.03
N ALA A 22 2.37 13.23 12.76
CA ALA A 22 2.10 11.81 12.92
C ALA A 22 3.03 10.93 12.06
N LEU A 23 3.26 11.32 10.80
CA LEU A 23 4.23 10.63 9.94
C LEU A 23 5.65 10.78 10.50
N GLY A 24 6.03 11.97 10.98
CA GLY A 24 7.28 12.20 11.67
C GLY A 24 7.48 11.24 12.84
N ASP A 25 6.49 11.07 13.71
CA ASP A 25 6.56 10.18 14.87
C ASP A 25 6.62 8.70 14.46
N ILE A 26 5.83 8.29 13.45
CA ILE A 26 5.85 6.93 12.90
C ILE A 26 7.22 6.59 12.30
N PHE A 27 7.83 7.55 11.59
CA PHE A 27 9.07 7.36 10.87
C PHE A 27 10.32 7.83 11.63
N ALA A 28 10.18 8.33 12.87
CA ALA A 28 11.30 8.72 13.73
C ALA A 28 12.07 7.51 14.29
N HIS A 29 11.63 6.29 14.01
CA HIS A 29 12.21 5.08 14.58
C HIS A 29 13.42 4.58 13.78
N ASP A 30 14.47 4.13 14.49
CA ASP A 30 15.74 3.66 13.92
C ASP A 30 15.63 2.35 13.12
N GLN A 31 14.45 1.75 13.03
CA GLN A 31 14.21 0.50 12.30
C GLN A 31 13.98 0.71 10.79
N MET A 32 14.05 1.94 10.27
CA MET A 32 13.76 2.20 8.85
C MET A 32 14.59 1.33 7.91
N ALA A 33 15.88 1.21 8.17
CA ALA A 33 16.79 0.39 7.36
C ALA A 33 16.44 -1.10 7.42
N ALA A 34 15.97 -1.59 8.58
CA ALA A 34 15.55 -2.98 8.73
C ALA A 34 14.24 -3.26 7.99
N ILE A 35 13.28 -2.34 8.05
CA ILE A 35 12.01 -2.40 7.33
C ILE A 35 12.28 -2.36 5.82
N GLU A 36 13.13 -1.44 5.36
CA GLU A 36 13.54 -1.35 3.96
C GLU A 36 14.17 -2.65 3.46
N ALA A 37 15.12 -3.21 4.22
CA ALA A 37 15.77 -4.48 3.87
C ALA A 37 14.78 -5.64 3.77
N ASP A 38 13.80 -5.72 4.68
CA ASP A 38 12.76 -6.75 4.65
C ASP A 38 11.83 -6.61 3.44
N ILE A 39 11.39 -5.38 3.13
CA ILE A 39 10.57 -5.08 1.95
C ILE A 39 11.33 -5.48 0.67
N LEU A 40 12.59 -5.05 0.53
CA LEU A 40 13.41 -5.35 -0.64
C LEU A 40 13.64 -6.86 -0.79
N ASN A 41 13.94 -7.55 0.32
CA ASN A 41 14.06 -9.01 0.32
C ASN A 41 12.76 -9.64 -0.18
N ARG A 42 11.60 -9.26 0.37
CA ARG A 42 10.30 -9.79 -0.06
C ARG A 42 10.01 -9.55 -1.53
N LEU A 43 10.25 -8.33 -2.03
CA LEU A 43 10.04 -7.98 -3.43
C LEU A 43 10.94 -8.78 -4.37
N SER A 44 12.18 -9.09 -3.95
CA SER A 44 13.09 -9.91 -4.77
C SER A 44 12.58 -11.34 -5.01
N HIS A 45 11.75 -11.88 -4.10
CA HIS A 45 11.11 -13.20 -4.27
C HIS A 45 9.85 -13.17 -5.13
N LEU A 46 9.38 -11.98 -5.53
CA LEU A 46 8.20 -11.80 -6.37
C LEU A 46 8.58 -11.57 -7.84
N VAL A 47 9.70 -12.15 -8.28
CA VAL A 47 10.14 -12.13 -9.67
C VAL A 47 9.89 -13.50 -10.32
N PRO A 48 9.21 -13.58 -11.49
CA PRO A 48 8.68 -12.47 -12.29
C PRO A 48 7.52 -11.74 -11.59
N GLU A 49 7.32 -10.48 -11.95
CA GLU A 49 6.26 -9.64 -11.37
C GLU A 49 4.93 -10.40 -11.37
N PRO A 50 4.22 -10.48 -10.23
CA PRO A 50 2.95 -11.16 -10.18
C PRO A 50 1.99 -10.53 -11.17
N ILE A 51 1.25 -11.34 -11.91
CA ILE A 51 0.24 -10.81 -12.84
C ILE A 51 -0.97 -10.41 -12.00
N TRP A 52 -1.03 -9.13 -11.60
CA TRP A 52 -2.09 -8.59 -10.75
C TRP A 52 -3.43 -8.40 -11.50
N ASP A 53 -3.40 -8.35 -12.83
CA ASP A 53 -4.55 -8.06 -13.70
C ASP A 53 -5.33 -9.31 -14.16
N VAL A 54 -4.83 -10.51 -13.88
CA VAL A 54 -5.54 -11.75 -14.21
C VAL A 54 -6.24 -12.22 -12.96
N GLU A 55 -7.57 -12.36 -12.99
CA GLU A 55 -8.30 -13.00 -11.91
C GLU A 55 -7.65 -14.38 -11.70
N PRO A 56 -7.04 -14.68 -10.53
CA PRO A 56 -6.23 -15.89 -10.34
C PRO A 56 -6.98 -17.20 -10.59
N TYR A 57 -8.31 -17.11 -10.70
CA TYR A 57 -9.25 -18.20 -10.85
C TYR A 57 -10.12 -18.06 -12.11
N GLU A 58 -9.77 -17.18 -13.06
CA GLU A 58 -10.55 -17.01 -14.29
C GLU A 58 -10.74 -18.34 -15.03
N PHE A 59 -9.71 -19.19 -15.03
CA PHE A 59 -9.74 -20.53 -15.60
C PHE A 59 -10.75 -21.47 -14.92
N LEU A 60 -11.10 -21.24 -13.64
CA LEU A 60 -12.07 -22.08 -12.91
C LEU A 60 -13.52 -21.85 -13.37
N ARG A 61 -13.80 -20.72 -14.03
CA ARG A 61 -15.15 -20.46 -14.60
C ARG A 61 -15.52 -21.45 -15.71
N GLU A 62 -14.56 -22.11 -16.33
CA GLU A 62 -14.83 -23.13 -17.34
C GLU A 62 -15.20 -24.49 -16.71
N PHE A 63 -15.02 -24.64 -15.40
CA PHE A 63 -15.23 -25.90 -14.66
C PHE A 63 -16.37 -25.82 -13.61
N LEU A 64 -16.97 -24.64 -13.39
CA LEU A 64 -18.10 -24.40 -12.47
C LEU A 64 -19.34 -23.96 -13.25
#